data_AF-A0A838F2I0-F1
#
_entry.id   AF-A0A838F2I0-F1
#
_cell.length_a   1.000
_cell.length_b   1.000
_cell.length_c   1.000
_cell.angle_alpha   90.00
_cell.angle_beta   90.00
_cell.angle_gamma   90.00
#
_symmetry.space_group_name_H-M   'P 1'
#
loop_
_entity.id
_entity.type
_entity.pdbx_description
1 polymer ?
#
loop_
_entity_poly.entity_id
_entity_poly.type
_entity_poly.pdbx_seq_one_letter_code
_entity_poly.pdbx_strand_id
1 'polypeptide(L)'
;MKKSIATLLLVSLSISAFSQANSLEGISQEVNQLISQHAEKLDANDQLTVRKNLRHIIQIFKMNGHGIPAGGSYICDSNNNQLINLDGRILIHDFSSMDHCQEAMANVKLGKGFCDYNDNTLRQANGKLVHDFSDSVNCKEAVESIYKVKKFCDFTDNTLRKFDGTLLYDFSSREDCLKGLNQ
;
A
#
# COMPACT_ATOMS: atom_id res chain seq x y z
N MET A 1 40.33 -7.85 -16.11
CA MET A 1 39.61 -6.87 -15.25
C MET A 1 38.36 -6.41 -15.98
N LYS A 2 37.20 -7.00 -15.67
CA LYS A 2 35.90 -6.57 -16.22
C LYS A 2 35.39 -5.43 -15.33
N LYS A 3 35.38 -4.21 -15.86
CA LYS A 3 34.84 -3.04 -15.16
C LYS A 3 33.32 -3.21 -15.10
N SER A 4 32.78 -3.32 -13.88
CA SER A 4 31.38 -3.01 -13.60
C SER A 4 31.12 -1.57 -13.98
N ILE A 5 30.23 -1.35 -14.93
CA ILE A 5 29.61 -0.04 -15.17
C ILE A 5 28.14 -0.22 -14.78
N ALA A 6 27.93 -0.17 -13.46
CA ALA A 6 26.75 0.52 -12.95
C ALA A 6 26.89 1.99 -13.40
N THR A 7 25.75 2.69 -13.52
CA THR A 7 25.60 4.08 -14.02
C THR A 7 25.72 4.21 -15.55
N LEU A 8 24.59 4.28 -16.25
CA LEU A 8 23.98 5.53 -16.68
C LEU A 8 22.89 5.22 -17.72
N LEU A 9 21.62 5.15 -17.30
CA LEU A 9 20.50 5.49 -18.19
C LEU A 9 19.41 6.17 -17.34
N LEU A 10 19.80 7.31 -16.76
CA LEU A 10 18.88 8.43 -16.61
C LEU A 10 18.54 8.86 -18.04
N VAL A 11 17.58 8.16 -18.67
CA VAL A 11 16.93 8.70 -19.85
C VAL A 11 16.17 9.90 -19.34
N SER A 12 16.77 11.07 -19.56
CA SER A 12 16.12 12.36 -19.52
C SER A 12 14.90 12.29 -20.44
N LEU A 13 13.77 11.89 -19.88
CA LEU A 13 12.46 12.23 -20.41
C LEU A 13 12.26 13.73 -20.16
N SER A 14 12.98 14.53 -20.94
CA SER A 14 12.50 15.85 -21.33
C SER A 14 11.22 15.61 -22.13
N ILE A 15 10.10 15.48 -21.41
CA ILE A 15 8.76 15.50 -21.98
C ILE A 15 8.52 16.96 -22.38
N SER A 16 9.11 17.35 -23.51
CA SER A 16 8.68 18.55 -24.21
C SER A 16 7.27 18.28 -24.73
N ALA A 17 6.33 19.07 -24.22
CA ALA A 17 4.97 19.31 -24.72
C ALA A 17 4.60 18.57 -26.01
N PHE A 18 3.90 17.45 -25.90
CA PHE A 18 3.10 16.91 -26.99
C PHE A 18 1.70 16.54 -26.47
N SER A 19 0.71 17.29 -26.95
CA SER A 19 -0.71 17.12 -26.72
C SER A 19 -1.30 16.03 -27.62
N GLN A 20 -0.80 14.80 -27.53
CA GLN A 20 -1.47 13.65 -28.13
C GLN A 20 -1.69 12.60 -27.05
N ALA A 21 -2.97 12.36 -26.76
CA ALA A 21 -3.41 11.30 -25.86
C ALA A 21 -3.11 9.94 -26.51
N ASN A 22 -1.86 9.50 -26.44
CA ASN A 22 -1.51 8.13 -26.79
C ASN A 22 -2.14 7.23 -25.74
N SER A 23 -2.96 6.28 -26.17
CA SER A 23 -3.49 5.25 -25.28
C SER A 23 -2.32 4.52 -24.61
N LEU A 24 -2.55 4.00 -23.41
CA LEU A 24 -1.54 3.23 -22.67
C LEU A 24 -0.97 2.06 -23.50
N GLU A 25 -1.80 1.51 -24.38
CA GLU A 25 -1.40 0.48 -25.36
C GLU A 25 -0.47 1.04 -26.45
N GLY A 26 -0.66 2.28 -26.89
CA GLY A 26 0.27 2.98 -27.78
C GLY A 26 1.64 3.20 -27.14
N ILE A 27 1.69 3.66 -25.88
CA ILE A 27 2.96 3.85 -25.15
C ILE A 27 3.68 2.51 -24.95
N SER A 28 2.95 1.44 -24.64
CA SER A 28 3.49 0.08 -24.54
C SER A 28 4.13 -0.39 -25.86
N GLN A 29 3.44 -0.16 -26.97
CA GLN A 29 3.92 -0.54 -28.30
C GLN A 29 5.18 0.25 -28.68
N GLU A 30 5.19 1.56 -28.39
CA GLU A 30 6.32 2.44 -28.66
C GLU A 30 7.57 2.02 -27.88
N VAL A 31 7.44 1.68 -26.59
CA VAL A 31 8.57 1.19 -25.79
C VAL A 31 9.03 -0.19 -26.27
N ASN A 32 8.12 -1.10 -26.64
CA ASN A 32 8.51 -2.39 -27.22
C ASN A 32 9.24 -2.24 -28.57
N GLN A 33 8.86 -1.25 -29.36
CA GLN A 33 9.51 -0.91 -30.62
C GLN A 33 10.90 -0.31 -30.38
N LEU A 34 11.05 0.59 -29.40
CA LEU A 34 12.35 1.14 -29.00
C LEU A 34 13.30 0.07 -28.47
N ILE A 35 12.82 -0.88 -27.66
CA ILE A 35 13.62 -2.04 -27.19
C ILE A 35 14.08 -2.87 -28.38
N SER A 36 13.19 -3.13 -29.34
CA SER A 36 13.52 -3.95 -30.52
C SER A 36 14.50 -3.24 -31.46
N GLN A 37 14.40 -1.91 -31.61
CA GLN A 37 15.33 -1.09 -32.39
C GLN A 37 16.71 -0.97 -31.73
N HIS A 38 16.79 -1.12 -30.41
CA HIS A 38 18.04 -1.05 -29.63
C HIS A 38 18.46 -2.41 -29.07
N ALA A 39 17.94 -3.51 -29.62
CA ALA A 39 18.17 -4.87 -29.13
C ALA A 39 19.65 -5.28 -29.15
N GLU A 40 20.47 -4.63 -29.98
CA GLU A 40 21.92 -4.87 -30.04
C GLU A 40 22.69 -4.22 -28.87
N LYS A 41 22.07 -3.29 -28.13
CA LYS A 41 22.67 -2.58 -26.98
C LYS A 41 22.24 -3.13 -25.62
N LEU A 42 21.24 -4.00 -25.60
CA LEU A 42 20.68 -4.62 -24.41
C LEU A 42 20.78 -6.13 -24.54
N ASP A 43 21.34 -6.81 -23.56
CA ASP A 43 21.35 -8.27 -23.60
C ASP A 43 19.93 -8.84 -23.41
N ALA A 44 19.76 -10.14 -23.68
CA ALA A 44 18.45 -10.79 -23.62
C ALA A 44 17.80 -10.71 -22.22
N ASN A 45 18.59 -10.64 -21.15
CA ASN A 45 18.09 -10.56 -19.78
C ASN A 45 17.61 -9.13 -19.46
N ASP A 46 18.33 -8.11 -19.91
CA ASP A 46 17.92 -6.71 -19.78
C ASP A 46 16.64 -6.44 -20.56
N GLN A 47 16.55 -6.94 -21.80
CA GLN A 47 15.32 -6.84 -22.60
C GLN A 47 14.12 -7.51 -21.92
N LEU A 48 14.33 -8.69 -21.32
CA LEU A 48 13.29 -9.41 -20.58
C LEU A 48 12.85 -8.62 -19.34
N THR A 49 13.81 -8.03 -18.61
CA THR A 49 13.57 -7.24 -17.41
C THR A 49 12.78 -5.97 -17.71
N VAL A 50 13.16 -5.23 -18.76
CA VAL A 50 12.42 -4.04 -19.22
C VAL A 50 11.00 -4.42 -19.64
N ARG A 51 10.83 -5.50 -20.42
CA ARG A 51 9.49 -5.98 -20.83
C ARG A 51 8.63 -6.38 -19.63
N LYS A 52 9.21 -7.03 -18.62
CA LYS A 52 8.51 -7.41 -17.37
C LYS A 52 8.06 -6.16 -16.60
N ASN A 53 8.96 -5.19 -16.41
CA ASN A 53 8.65 -3.94 -15.72
C ASN A 53 7.61 -3.11 -16.46
N LEU A 54 7.67 -3.07 -17.80
CA LEU A 54 6.68 -2.38 -18.61
C LEU A 54 5.29 -3.01 -18.46
N ARG A 55 5.18 -4.35 -18.46
CA ARG A 55 3.92 -5.05 -18.21
C ARG A 55 3.36 -4.73 -16.83
N HIS A 56 4.19 -4.68 -15.79
CA HIS A 56 3.76 -4.29 -14.45
C HIS A 56 3.24 -2.86 -14.43
N ILE A 57 3.95 -1.92 -15.06
CA ILE A 57 3.53 -0.51 -15.19
C ILE A 57 2.18 -0.42 -15.91
N ILE A 58 2.01 -1.12 -17.03
CA ILE A 58 0.75 -1.16 -17.78
C ILE A 58 -0.36 -1.78 -16.95
N GLN A 59 -0.09 -2.84 -16.18
CA GLN A 59 -1.08 -3.45 -15.30
C GLN A 59 -1.52 -2.48 -14.19
N ILE A 60 -0.58 -1.73 -13.61
CA ILE A 60 -0.87 -0.63 -12.67
C ILE A 60 -1.80 0.40 -13.35
N PHE A 61 -1.49 0.84 -14.56
CA PHE A 61 -2.31 1.81 -15.28
C PHE A 61 -3.67 1.25 -15.76
N LYS A 62 -3.77 -0.03 -16.16
CA LYS A 62 -5.03 -0.69 -16.54
C LYS A 62 -5.95 -0.88 -15.34
N MET A 63 -5.40 -1.14 -14.16
CA MET A 63 -6.16 -1.12 -12.90
C MET A 63 -6.61 0.30 -12.50
N ASN A 64 -5.96 1.34 -13.05
CA ASN A 64 -6.30 2.76 -12.86
C ASN A 64 -7.22 3.32 -13.97
N GLY A 65 -7.80 2.48 -14.83
CA GLY A 65 -8.75 2.88 -15.89
C GLY A 65 -10.06 3.51 -15.39
N HIS A 66 -10.24 3.62 -14.06
CA HIS A 66 -11.33 4.34 -13.41
C HIS A 66 -10.92 5.70 -12.82
N GLY A 67 -9.78 6.26 -13.26
CA GLY A 67 -9.21 7.46 -12.67
C GLY A 67 -8.38 7.12 -11.44
N ILE A 68 -7.33 7.91 -11.19
CA ILE A 68 -6.55 7.82 -9.95
C ILE A 68 -7.53 8.03 -8.79
N PRO A 69 -7.81 7.03 -7.96
CA PRO A 69 -8.63 7.25 -6.78
C PRO A 69 -7.93 8.33 -5.95
N ALA A 70 -8.68 9.29 -5.42
CA ALA A 70 -8.17 10.25 -4.45
C ALA A 70 -7.73 9.48 -3.18
N GLY A 71 -6.55 8.86 -3.22
CA GLY A 71 -6.20 7.79 -2.31
C GLY A 71 -4.96 6.99 -2.71
N GLY A 72 -3.91 7.68 -3.16
CA GLY A 72 -2.52 7.21 -3.19
C GLY A 72 -2.16 5.96 -4.02
N SER A 73 -0.99 5.94 -4.64
CA SER A 73 -0.45 4.75 -5.30
C SER A 73 0.23 3.81 -4.29
N TYR A 74 -0.54 2.98 -3.57
CA TYR A 74 0.00 2.02 -2.59
C TYR A 74 0.38 0.66 -3.23
N ILE A 75 1.52 0.10 -2.83
CA ILE A 75 1.98 -1.24 -3.23
C ILE A 75 2.45 -2.07 -2.03
N CYS A 76 2.41 -3.40 -2.19
CA CYS A 76 3.17 -4.34 -1.37
C CYS A 76 4.40 -4.81 -2.13
N ASP A 77 5.59 -4.55 -1.61
CA ASP A 77 6.83 -5.10 -2.18
C ASP A 77 6.91 -6.60 -1.89
N SER A 78 6.78 -7.41 -2.95
CA SER A 78 6.82 -8.88 -2.87
C SER A 78 8.10 -9.46 -2.27
N ASN A 79 9.19 -8.69 -2.24
CA ASN A 79 10.47 -9.17 -1.74
C ASN A 79 10.64 -8.96 -0.23
N ASN A 80 9.96 -7.94 0.32
CA ASN A 80 10.17 -7.49 1.70
C ASN A 80 8.86 -7.41 2.51
N ASN A 81 7.70 -7.72 1.92
CA ASN A 81 6.38 -7.58 2.54
C ASN A 81 6.07 -6.16 3.02
N GLN A 82 6.63 -5.15 2.36
CA GLN A 82 6.52 -3.75 2.77
C GLN A 82 5.36 -3.06 2.07
N LEU A 83 4.51 -2.38 2.84
CA LEU A 83 3.50 -1.47 2.32
C LEU A 83 4.14 -0.10 2.06
N ILE A 84 4.16 0.32 0.80
CA ILE A 84 4.80 1.55 0.37
C ILE A 84 3.77 2.44 -0.31
N ASN A 85 3.74 3.71 0.10
CA ASN A 85 3.09 4.76 -0.67
C ASN A 85 4.06 5.28 -1.74
N LEU A 86 3.74 5.05 -3.01
CA LEU A 86 4.56 5.52 -4.13
C LEU A 86 4.49 7.04 -4.28
N ASP A 87 3.43 7.69 -3.78
CA ASP A 87 3.35 9.13 -3.71
C ASP A 87 4.25 9.62 -2.56
N GLY A 88 5.46 10.01 -2.93
CA GLY A 88 6.52 10.39 -1.99
C GLY A 88 7.46 9.26 -1.56
N ARG A 89 7.25 8.03 -2.06
CA ARG A 89 8.09 6.84 -1.77
C ARG A 89 8.26 6.59 -0.27
N ILE A 90 7.15 6.64 0.46
CA ILE A 90 7.14 6.51 1.93
C ILE A 90 6.84 5.05 2.29
N LEU A 91 7.72 4.43 3.08
CA LEU A 91 7.41 3.17 3.75
C LEU A 91 6.31 3.43 4.79
N ILE A 92 5.17 2.78 4.64
CA ILE A 92 4.04 2.89 5.56
C ILE A 92 4.20 1.89 6.70
N HIS A 93 4.50 0.64 6.37
CA HIS A 93 4.71 -0.41 7.35
C HIS A 93 5.45 -1.61 6.76
N ASP A 94 6.17 -2.33 7.60
CA ASP A 94 6.89 -3.57 7.25
C ASP A 94 6.18 -4.75 7.92
N PHE A 95 5.68 -5.70 7.12
CA PHE A 95 4.90 -6.84 7.61
C PHE A 95 5.73 -8.12 7.64
N SER A 96 5.40 -9.03 8.55
CA SER A 96 5.99 -10.37 8.54
C SER A 96 5.48 -11.26 7.39
N SER A 97 4.36 -10.89 6.75
CA SER A 97 3.67 -11.67 5.73
C SER A 97 3.14 -10.81 4.58
N MET A 98 3.23 -11.35 3.36
CA MET A 98 2.64 -10.74 2.16
C MET A 98 1.12 -10.63 2.25
N ASP A 99 0.45 -11.62 2.83
CA ASP A 99 -1.01 -11.62 2.94
C ASP A 99 -1.49 -10.47 3.85
N HIS A 100 -0.78 -10.22 4.96
CA HIS A 100 -1.07 -9.09 5.85
C HIS A 100 -0.82 -7.76 5.16
N CYS A 101 0.27 -7.65 4.38
CA CYS A 101 0.50 -6.46 3.57
C CYS A 101 -0.64 -6.22 2.58
N GLN A 102 -1.09 -7.27 1.87
CA GLN A 102 -2.16 -7.14 0.88
C GLN A 102 -3.49 -6.74 1.50
N GLU A 103 -3.83 -7.29 2.66
CA GLU A 103 -5.00 -6.89 3.44
C GLU A 103 -4.90 -5.41 3.88
N ALA A 104 -3.74 -5.02 4.43
CA ALA A 104 -3.49 -3.64 4.82
C ALA A 104 -3.57 -2.69 3.62
N MET A 105 -2.98 -3.05 2.48
CA MET A 105 -3.06 -2.26 1.24
C MET A 105 -4.52 -2.07 0.80
N ALA A 106 -5.35 -3.11 0.88
CA ALA A 106 -6.77 -3.00 0.55
C ALA A 106 -7.51 -2.04 1.49
N ASN A 107 -7.19 -2.05 2.78
CA ASN A 107 -7.72 -1.08 3.74
C ASN A 107 -7.22 0.34 3.46
N VAL A 108 -5.92 0.53 3.30
CA VAL A 108 -5.31 1.85 3.08
C VAL A 108 -5.84 2.54 1.81
N LYS A 109 -6.09 1.79 0.74
CA LYS A 109 -6.74 2.30 -0.49
C LYS A 109 -8.14 2.86 -0.25
N LEU A 110 -8.82 2.44 0.81
CA LEU A 110 -10.13 2.94 1.23
C LEU A 110 -10.03 4.04 2.31
N GLY A 111 -8.82 4.54 2.61
CA GLY A 111 -8.58 5.47 3.71
C GLY A 111 -8.75 4.83 5.08
N LYS A 112 -8.71 3.50 5.16
CA LYS A 112 -8.86 2.72 6.38
C LYS A 112 -7.49 2.42 6.98
N GLY A 113 -7.37 2.58 8.30
CA GLY A 113 -6.37 1.88 9.09
C GLY A 113 -6.49 0.35 9.04
N PHE A 114 -5.46 -0.32 9.51
CA PHE A 114 -5.25 -1.78 9.41
C PHE A 114 -4.62 -2.32 10.70
N CYS A 115 -4.71 -3.64 10.87
CA CYS A 115 -3.97 -4.35 11.92
C CYS A 115 -2.69 -4.98 11.36
N ASP A 116 -1.60 -4.88 12.10
CA ASP A 116 -0.51 -5.83 11.95
C ASP A 116 -0.72 -6.96 12.95
N TYR A 117 -1.04 -8.15 12.42
CA TYR A 117 -1.34 -9.33 13.24
C TYR A 117 -0.10 -9.99 13.86
N ASN A 118 1.10 -9.51 13.53
CA ASN A 118 2.34 -9.99 14.14
C ASN A 118 2.61 -9.30 15.49
N ASP A 119 2.33 -8.01 15.59
CA ASP A 119 2.50 -7.21 16.82
C ASP A 119 1.15 -6.79 17.44
N ASN A 120 0.02 -7.22 16.87
CA ASN A 120 -1.35 -6.90 17.28
C ASN A 120 -1.65 -5.39 17.31
N THR A 121 -0.92 -4.59 16.52
CA THR A 121 -1.09 -3.14 16.53
C THR A 121 -2.10 -2.68 15.50
N LEU A 122 -2.98 -1.76 15.93
CA LEU A 122 -3.83 -0.99 15.03
C LEU A 122 -3.08 0.25 14.55
N ARG A 123 -3.06 0.46 13.24
CA ARG A 123 -2.37 1.57 12.59
C ARG A 123 -3.33 2.33 11.69
N GLN A 124 -3.10 3.64 11.55
CA GLN A 124 -3.79 4.48 10.57
C GLN A 124 -3.31 4.15 9.15
N ALA A 125 -4.02 4.67 8.14
CA ALA A 125 -3.66 4.47 6.74
C ALA A 125 -2.25 4.96 6.37
N ASN A 126 -1.70 5.91 7.13
CA ASN A 126 -0.34 6.41 6.98
C ASN A 126 0.71 5.64 7.81
N GLY A 127 0.34 4.54 8.46
CA GLY A 127 1.24 3.70 9.26
C GLY A 127 1.40 4.13 10.72
N LYS A 128 0.83 5.28 11.11
CA LYS A 128 0.90 5.75 12.50
C LYS A 128 0.20 4.78 13.44
N LEU A 129 0.89 4.37 14.49
CA LEU A 129 0.33 3.56 15.58
C LEU A 129 -0.85 4.29 16.24
N VAL A 130 -1.95 3.58 16.40
CA VAL A 130 -3.15 4.02 17.12
C VAL A 130 -3.22 3.36 18.48
N HIS A 131 -3.10 2.03 18.51
CA HIS A 131 -3.28 1.22 19.71
C HIS A 131 -2.57 -0.12 19.57
N ASP A 132 -2.16 -0.67 20.70
CA ASP A 132 -1.50 -1.97 20.82
C ASP A 132 -2.43 -2.90 21.62
N PHE A 133 -2.83 -4.02 21.01
CA PHE A 133 -3.78 -4.96 21.60
C PHE A 133 -3.06 -6.19 22.17
N SER A 134 -3.66 -6.84 23.16
CA SER A 134 -3.14 -8.12 23.68
C SER A 134 -3.11 -9.24 22.64
N ASP A 135 -4.00 -9.17 21.64
CA ASP A 135 -4.17 -10.20 20.62
C ASP A 135 -4.75 -9.65 19.31
N SER A 136 -4.56 -10.44 18.25
CA SER A 136 -4.94 -10.10 16.88
C SER A 136 -6.46 -10.10 16.66
N VAL A 137 -7.21 -10.82 17.48
CA VAL A 137 -8.69 -10.87 17.40
C VAL A 137 -9.26 -9.53 17.84
N ASN A 138 -8.80 -8.99 18.97
CA ASN A 138 -9.23 -7.67 19.45
C ASN A 138 -8.84 -6.56 18.47
N CYS A 139 -7.65 -6.62 17.88
CA CYS A 139 -7.25 -5.66 16.85
C CYS A 139 -8.21 -5.71 15.65
N LYS A 140 -8.52 -6.91 15.14
CA LYS A 140 -9.44 -7.08 14.00
C LYS A 140 -10.85 -6.56 14.31
N GLU A 141 -11.39 -6.91 15.48
CA GLU A 141 -12.70 -6.42 15.95
C GLU A 141 -12.70 -4.88 16.05
N ALA A 142 -11.59 -4.29 16.49
CA ALA A 142 -11.45 -2.84 16.55
C ALA A 142 -11.49 -2.18 15.17
N VAL A 143 -10.76 -2.72 14.18
CA VAL A 143 -10.80 -2.25 12.78
C VAL A 143 -12.23 -2.27 12.24
N GLU A 144 -12.95 -3.38 12.43
CA GLU A 144 -14.35 -3.52 11.99
C GLU A 144 -15.26 -2.48 12.67
N SER A 145 -15.11 -2.30 13.98
CA SER A 145 -15.91 -1.35 14.76
C SER A 145 -15.65 0.10 14.38
N ILE A 146 -14.39 0.49 14.15
CA ILE A 146 -13.99 1.83 13.74
C ILE A 146 -14.73 2.27 12.46
N TYR A 147 -14.92 1.38 11.48
CA TYR A 147 -15.62 1.76 10.25
C TYR A 147 -17.14 1.80 10.40
N LYS A 148 -17.68 1.14 11.42
CA LYS A 148 -19.11 1.17 11.72
C LYS A 148 -19.49 2.38 12.58
N VAL A 149 -18.75 2.64 13.65
CA VAL A 149 -19.13 3.61 14.70
C VAL A 149 -18.02 4.58 15.11
N LYS A 150 -16.85 4.56 14.43
CA LYS A 150 -15.70 5.46 14.70
C LYS A 150 -15.08 5.33 16.10
N LYS A 151 -15.38 4.25 16.81
CA LYS A 151 -14.88 3.89 18.14
C LYS A 151 -14.50 2.40 18.15
N PHE A 152 -13.71 1.97 19.11
CA PHE A 152 -13.44 0.56 19.37
C PHE A 152 -13.33 0.29 20.88
N CYS A 153 -13.53 -0.95 21.27
CA CYS A 153 -13.24 -1.43 22.61
C CYS A 153 -11.90 -2.15 22.61
N ASP A 154 -11.08 -1.89 23.61
CA ASP A 154 -10.02 -2.80 24.02
C ASP A 154 -10.57 -3.69 25.13
N PHE A 155 -10.54 -5.00 24.93
CA PHE A 155 -11.11 -5.98 25.85
C PHE A 155 -10.09 -6.50 26.87
N THR A 156 -8.82 -6.10 26.76
CA THR A 156 -7.83 -6.35 27.80
C THR A 156 -8.11 -5.50 29.03
N ASP A 157 -8.50 -4.24 28.83
CA ASP A 157 -8.76 -3.26 29.89
C ASP A 157 -10.22 -2.75 29.91
N ASN A 158 -11.09 -3.28 29.03
CA ASN A 158 -12.49 -2.87 28.87
C ASN A 158 -12.68 -1.37 28.56
N THR A 159 -11.70 -0.74 27.90
CA THR A 159 -11.77 0.67 27.56
C THR A 159 -12.40 0.93 26.20
N LEU A 160 -13.25 1.95 26.12
CA LEU A 160 -13.79 2.48 24.87
C LEU A 160 -12.91 3.62 24.39
N ARG A 161 -12.45 3.55 23.14
CA ARG A 161 -11.50 4.49 22.53
C ARG A 161 -12.02 5.03 21.21
N LYS A 162 -11.61 6.25 20.86
CA LYS A 162 -11.79 6.82 19.50
C LYS A 162 -10.83 6.15 18.52
N PHE A 163 -11.07 6.31 17.22
CA PHE A 163 -10.14 5.84 16.18
C PHE A 163 -8.70 6.37 16.29
N ASP A 164 -8.47 7.50 16.97
CA ASP A 164 -7.10 8.02 17.20
C ASP A 164 -6.42 7.43 18.45
N GLY A 165 -7.07 6.48 19.15
CA GLY A 165 -6.57 5.83 20.36
C GLY A 165 -6.97 6.55 21.66
N THR A 166 -7.58 7.73 21.56
CA THR A 166 -8.01 8.50 22.74
C THR A 166 -9.03 7.74 23.56
N LEU A 167 -8.77 7.57 24.85
CA LEU A 167 -9.70 7.01 25.82
C LEU A 167 -10.97 7.88 25.92
N LEU A 168 -12.13 7.25 25.74
CA LEU A 168 -13.45 7.85 25.97
C LEU A 168 -14.00 7.46 27.34
N TYR A 169 -13.91 6.17 27.67
CA TYR A 169 -14.48 5.64 28.89
C TYR A 169 -13.80 4.32 29.28
N ASP A 170 -13.76 4.03 30.58
CA ASP A 170 -13.22 2.81 31.17
C ASP A 170 -14.37 2.05 31.84
N PHE A 171 -14.70 0.87 31.32
CA PHE A 171 -15.82 0.06 31.79
C PHE A 171 -15.37 -1.04 32.74
N SER A 172 -16.26 -1.47 33.63
CA SER A 172 -16.01 -2.61 34.51
C SER A 172 -16.09 -3.97 33.80
N SER A 173 -16.59 -4.03 32.55
CA SER A 173 -16.80 -5.28 31.83
C SER A 173 -16.76 -5.12 30.30
N ARG A 174 -16.48 -6.24 29.60
CA ARG A 174 -16.52 -6.34 28.14
C ARG A 174 -17.93 -6.02 27.61
N GLU A 175 -18.96 -6.56 28.27
CA GLU A 175 -20.36 -6.35 27.88
C GLU A 175 -20.76 -4.88 27.94
N ASP A 176 -20.30 -4.15 28.94
CA ASP A 176 -20.64 -2.73 29.07
C ASP A 176 -19.90 -1.89 28.04
N CYS A 177 -18.63 -2.21 27.73
CA CYS A 177 -17.93 -1.57 26.62
C CYS A 177 -18.64 -1.79 25.29
N LEU A 178 -19.09 -3.03 25.01
CA LEU A 178 -19.86 -3.35 23.80
C LEU A 178 -21.19 -2.58 23.70
N LYS A 179 -21.89 -2.39 24.83
CA LYS A 179 -23.08 -1.51 24.86
C LYS A 179 -22.70 -0.07 24.54
N GLY A 180 -21.58 0.41 25.08
CA GLY A 180 -21.04 1.76 24.86
C GLY A 180 -20.64 2.06 23.40
N LEU A 181 -20.29 1.05 22.59
CA LEU A 181 -20.01 1.23 21.17
C LEU A 181 -21.21 1.76 20.36
N ASN A 182 -22.42 1.42 20.77
CA ASN A 182 -23.66 1.76 20.06
C ASN A 182 -24.40 2.98 20.63
N GLN A 183 -23.80 3.67 21.60
CA GLN A 183 -24.28 4.93 22.18
C GLN A 183 -23.53 6.12 21.57
#